data_AF-A0A9P1JVB6-F1
#
_entry.id   AF-A0A9P1JVB6-F1
#
_cell.length_a   1.000
_cell.length_b   1.000
_cell.length_c   1.000
_cell.angle_alpha   90.00
_cell.angle_beta   90.00
_cell.angle_gamma   90.00
#
_symmetry.space_group_name_H-M   'P 1'
#
loop_
_entity.id
_entity.type
_entity.pdbx_description
1 polymer ?
#
loop_
_entity_poly.entity_id
_entity_poly.type
_entity_poly.pdbx_seq_one_letter_code
_entity_poly.pdbx_strand_id
1 'polypeptide(L)'
;MATTVQRRVDRLPADLVLRRREGPKAARDKISPHTCRYEVEHPLDVIQIDHTLADVIVLDDIHRQPIGRPWLTLAIDIRTRMVFGFHVTLRAPCECSVAYALEQGIRTKAAWLAARNITAPWPVSGVPKAMHLDNAREFKARGFLWDAGDTGSKRCRGPSRCRMSAATSSGSSGA
;
A
#
# COMPACT_ATOMS: atom_id res chain seq x y z
N MET A 1 9.21 -43.60 20.77
CA MET A 1 10.45 -43.66 19.97
C MET A 1 10.11 -43.22 18.54
N ALA A 2 10.63 -42.09 18.06
CA ALA A 2 10.35 -41.64 16.69
C ALA A 2 11.07 -42.55 15.66
N THR A 3 10.32 -43.04 14.68
CA THR A 3 10.80 -43.88 13.58
C THR A 3 11.84 -43.13 12.72
N THR A 4 12.76 -43.87 12.08
CA THR A 4 13.81 -43.32 11.20
C THR A 4 13.26 -42.40 10.10
N VAL A 5 12.02 -42.63 9.67
CA VAL A 5 11.30 -41.79 8.70
C VAL A 5 10.96 -40.43 9.28
N GLN A 6 10.36 -40.35 10.48
CA GLN A 6 10.06 -39.09 11.17
C GLN A 6 11.34 -38.24 11.35
N ARG A 7 12.45 -38.84 11.78
CA ARG A 7 13.73 -38.12 11.91
C ARG A 7 14.25 -37.51 10.61
N ARG A 8 13.96 -38.13 9.46
CA ARG A 8 14.33 -37.58 8.15
C ARG A 8 13.40 -36.46 7.73
N VAL A 9 12.11 -36.57 8.03
CA VAL A 9 11.12 -35.52 7.77
C VAL A 9 11.44 -34.27 8.61
N ASP A 10 11.78 -34.45 9.88
CA ASP A 10 12.11 -33.35 10.80
C ASP A 10 13.42 -32.63 10.42
N ARG A 11 14.30 -33.28 9.65
CA ARG A 11 15.54 -32.69 9.12
C ARG A 11 15.36 -31.92 7.82
N LEU A 12 14.17 -31.95 7.21
CA LEU A 12 13.93 -31.19 5.98
C LEU A 12 13.95 -29.68 6.29
N PRO A 13 14.56 -28.85 5.42
CA PRO A 13 14.58 -27.42 5.63
C PRO A 13 13.15 -26.86 5.53
N ALA A 14 12.83 -25.94 6.44
CA ALA A 14 11.49 -25.38 6.57
C ALA A 14 10.93 -24.81 5.25
N ASP A 15 11.79 -24.22 4.40
CA ASP A 15 11.40 -23.72 3.06
C ASP A 15 10.89 -24.82 2.14
N LEU A 16 11.53 -25.97 2.09
CA LEU A 16 11.05 -27.09 1.28
C LEU A 16 9.70 -27.61 1.79
N VAL A 17 9.54 -27.73 3.11
CA VAL A 17 8.30 -28.21 3.72
C VAL A 17 7.15 -27.23 3.46
N LEU A 18 7.36 -25.94 3.68
CA LEU A 18 6.37 -24.89 3.44
C LEU A 18 6.00 -24.77 1.96
N ARG A 19 6.97 -24.79 1.05
CA ARG A 19 6.69 -24.77 -0.40
C ARG A 19 5.85 -25.95 -0.85
N ARG A 20 6.13 -27.14 -0.30
CA ARG A 20 5.44 -28.37 -0.68
C ARG A 20 4.03 -28.47 -0.09
N ARG A 21 3.82 -27.93 1.12
CA ARG A 21 2.52 -27.99 1.84
C ARG A 21 1.58 -26.83 1.48
N GLU A 22 2.09 -25.61 1.45
CA GLU A 22 1.29 -24.38 1.32
C GLU A 22 1.55 -23.63 0.01
N GLY A 23 2.51 -24.11 -0.78
CA GLY A 23 2.84 -23.55 -2.08
C GLY A 23 3.96 -22.52 -2.06
N PRO A 24 4.49 -22.17 -3.25
CA PRO A 24 5.66 -21.32 -3.40
C PRO A 24 5.44 -19.85 -3.06
N LYS A 25 4.18 -19.41 -2.91
CA LYS A 25 3.82 -18.05 -2.46
C LYS A 25 3.88 -17.97 -0.93
N ALA A 26 3.17 -18.85 -0.23
CA ALA A 26 3.15 -18.90 1.23
C ALA A 26 4.54 -19.10 1.83
N ALA A 27 5.39 -19.92 1.21
CA ALA A 27 6.78 -20.08 1.64
C ALA A 27 7.61 -18.80 1.47
N ARG A 28 7.43 -18.08 0.36
CA ARG A 28 8.09 -16.79 0.14
C ARG A 28 7.63 -15.75 1.17
N ASP A 29 6.33 -15.69 1.46
CA ASP A 29 5.80 -14.72 2.42
C ASP A 29 6.24 -15.03 3.87
N LYS A 30 6.37 -16.31 4.25
CA LYS A 30 6.75 -16.70 5.61
C LYS A 30 8.27 -16.74 5.87
N ILE A 31 9.08 -17.03 4.86
CA ILE A 31 10.53 -17.29 5.04
C ILE A 31 11.38 -16.19 4.41
N SER A 32 10.94 -15.61 3.30
CA SER A 32 11.73 -14.55 2.67
C SER A 32 11.57 -13.28 3.51
N PRO A 33 12.66 -12.71 4.06
CA PRO A 33 12.55 -11.41 4.68
C PRO A 33 12.06 -10.41 3.63
N HIS A 34 11.01 -9.65 3.97
CA HIS A 34 10.56 -8.54 3.14
C HIS A 34 11.62 -7.43 3.20
N THR A 35 12.67 -7.52 2.39
CA THR A 35 13.77 -6.55 2.33
C THR A 35 13.45 -5.30 1.52
N CYS A 36 12.20 -5.12 1.08
CA CYS A 36 11.75 -3.86 0.47
C CYS A 36 11.44 -2.85 1.58
N ARG A 37 12.46 -2.13 2.03
CA ARG A 37 12.27 -0.94 2.85
C ARG A 37 11.96 0.22 1.89
N TYR A 38 10.81 0.87 2.07
CA TYR A 38 10.60 2.17 1.43
C TYR A 38 11.53 3.17 2.13
N GLU A 39 12.58 3.61 1.43
CA GLU A 39 13.40 4.73 1.88
C GLU A 39 12.63 6.02 1.58
N VAL A 40 11.81 6.41 2.55
CA VAL A 40 11.01 7.64 2.52
C VAL A 40 11.54 8.54 3.62
N GLU A 41 11.96 9.75 3.26
CA GLU A 41 12.60 10.67 4.21
C GLU A 41 11.57 11.64 4.81
N HIS A 42 10.67 12.15 3.98
CA HIS A 42 9.73 13.23 4.33
C HIS A 42 8.26 12.77 4.24
N PRO A 43 7.33 13.40 5.02
CA PRO A 43 5.90 13.20 4.82
C PRO A 43 5.48 13.56 3.39
N LEU A 44 4.54 12.81 2.82
CA LEU A 44 4.02 12.99 1.45
C LEU A 44 5.03 12.71 0.32
N ASP A 45 6.22 12.17 0.62
CA ASP A 45 7.12 11.69 -0.43
C ASP A 45 6.47 10.51 -1.20
N VAL A 46 5.90 9.54 -0.48
CA VAL A 46 5.20 8.42 -1.09
C VAL A 46 3.92 8.11 -0.32
N ILE A 47 2.80 8.08 -1.04
CA ILE A 47 1.54 7.55 -0.52
C ILE A 47 1.23 6.19 -1.13
N GLN A 48 0.64 5.29 -0.35
CA GLN A 48 0.14 4.01 -0.82
C GLN A 48 -1.39 4.02 -0.80
N ILE A 49 -1.98 3.55 -1.88
CA ILE A 49 -3.43 3.46 -2.04
C ILE A 49 -3.84 1.99 -2.10
N ASP A 50 -4.77 1.62 -1.23
CA ASP A 50 -5.37 0.29 -1.17
C ASP A 50 -6.90 0.40 -1.22
N HIS A 51 -7.53 -0.62 -1.79
CA HIS A 51 -8.98 -0.76 -1.88
C HIS A 51 -9.41 -2.03 -1.17
N THR A 52 -10.14 -1.88 -0.07
CA THR A 52 -10.62 -3.01 0.72
C THR A 52 -12.15 -3.00 0.76
N LEU A 53 -12.76 -4.18 0.57
CA LEU A 53 -14.18 -4.37 0.81
C LEU A 53 -14.42 -4.36 2.33
N ALA A 54 -15.05 -3.32 2.85
CA ALA A 54 -15.25 -3.16 4.28
C ALA A 54 -16.14 -4.29 4.85
N ASP A 55 -15.82 -4.76 6.04
CA ASP A 55 -16.58 -5.81 6.73
C ASP A 55 -17.73 -5.22 7.56
N VAL A 56 -18.53 -4.38 6.89
CA VAL A 56 -19.73 -3.74 7.44
C VAL A 56 -20.83 -3.80 6.40
N ILE A 57 -22.08 -3.99 6.85
CA ILE A 57 -23.26 -3.98 5.98
C ILE A 57 -23.96 -2.64 6.16
N VAL A 58 -24.11 -1.89 5.06
CA VAL A 58 -24.88 -0.65 5.06
C VAL A 58 -26.36 -1.01 4.94
N LEU A 59 -27.17 -0.43 5.82
CA LEU A 59 -28.63 -0.56 5.81
C LEU A 59 -29.25 0.71 5.24
N ASP A 60 -30.38 0.56 4.56
CA ASP A 60 -31.26 1.66 4.20
C ASP A 60 -31.88 2.29 5.46
N ASP A 61 -31.98 3.62 5.48
CA ASP A 61 -32.45 4.35 6.67
C ASP A 61 -33.97 4.21 6.88
N ILE A 62 -34.72 4.08 5.78
CA ILE A 62 -36.20 4.02 5.81
C ILE A 62 -36.66 2.58 6.07
N HIS A 63 -36.25 1.63 5.22
CA HIS A 63 -36.76 0.26 5.24
C HIS A 63 -35.88 -0.72 6.02
N ARG A 64 -34.72 -0.27 6.53
CA ARG A 64 -33.72 -1.10 7.25
C ARG A 64 -33.28 -2.34 6.46
N GLN A 65 -33.38 -2.28 5.14
CA GLN A 65 -32.97 -3.36 4.25
C GLN A 65 -31.45 -3.31 4.01
N PRO A 66 -30.77 -4.47 3.94
CA PRO A 66 -29.34 -4.51 3.66
C PRO A 66 -29.07 -4.11 2.20
N ILE A 67 -28.34 -3.01 2.02
CA ILE A 67 -27.90 -2.52 0.70
C ILE A 67 -26.68 -3.33 0.24
N GLY A 68 -25.73 -3.54 1.15
CA GLY A 68 -24.52 -4.32 0.89
C GLY A 68 -23.29 -3.81 1.61
N ARG A 69 -22.13 -4.34 1.22
CA ARG A 69 -20.84 -3.99 1.77
C ARG A 69 -20.19 -2.88 0.95
N PRO A 70 -19.71 -1.79 1.56
CA PRO A 70 -19.06 -0.72 0.84
C PRO A 70 -17.58 -1.05 0.59
N TRP A 71 -17.08 -0.55 -0.53
CA TRP A 71 -15.67 -0.44 -0.81
C TRP A 71 -15.09 0.79 -0.13
N LEU A 72 -13.95 0.59 0.52
CA LEU A 72 -13.16 1.62 1.16
C LEU A 72 -11.83 1.76 0.41
N THR A 73 -11.62 2.92 -0.17
CA THR A 73 -10.33 3.35 -0.73
C THR A 73 -9.58 4.13 0.33
N LEU A 74 -8.36 3.73 0.66
CA LEU A 74 -7.50 4.42 1.63
C LEU A 74 -6.22 4.85 0.95
N ALA A 75 -5.88 6.13 1.06
CA ALA A 75 -4.56 6.65 0.77
C ALA A 75 -3.81 6.87 2.09
N ILE A 76 -2.65 6.24 2.25
CA ILE A 76 -1.85 6.27 3.48
C ILE A 76 -0.46 6.79 3.15
N ASP A 77 0.02 7.78 3.91
CA ASP A 77 1.40 8.24 3.81
C ASP A 77 2.36 7.18 4.38
N ILE A 78 3.36 6.76 3.61
CA ILE A 78 4.27 5.70 4.02
C ILE A 78 5.16 6.16 5.19
N ARG A 79 5.56 7.43 5.20
CA ARG A 79 6.49 7.97 6.22
C ARG A 79 5.84 8.09 7.59
N THR A 80 4.66 8.71 7.66
CA THR A 80 3.96 9.01 8.92
C THR A 80 2.93 7.93 9.29
N ARG A 81 2.55 7.06 8.35
CA ARG A 81 1.45 6.08 8.48
C ARG A 81 0.08 6.72 8.71
N MET A 82 -0.02 8.04 8.57
CA MET A 82 -1.29 8.75 8.66
C MET A 82 -2.13 8.52 7.40
N VAL A 83 -3.44 8.49 7.58
CA VAL A 83 -4.38 8.48 6.46
C VAL A 83 -4.30 9.83 5.76
N PHE A 84 -3.84 9.83 4.51
CA PHE A 84 -3.80 11.00 3.65
C PHE A 84 -5.22 11.42 3.26
N GLY A 85 -6.02 10.45 2.82
CA GLY A 85 -7.41 10.62 2.44
C GLY A 85 -8.08 9.27 2.21
N PHE A 86 -9.40 9.27 2.10
CA PHE A 86 -10.20 8.07 1.91
C PHE A 86 -11.46 8.36 1.10
N HIS A 87 -12.03 7.32 0.51
CA HIS A 87 -13.30 7.40 -0.19
C HIS A 87 -14.10 6.11 0.04
N VAL A 88 -15.37 6.25 0.39
CA VAL A 88 -16.28 5.12 0.66
C VAL A 88 -17.38 5.11 -0.39
N THR A 89 -17.58 3.98 -1.04
CA THR A 89 -18.62 3.82 -2.08
C THR A 89 -19.16 2.40 -2.10
N LEU A 90 -20.41 2.22 -2.51
CA LEU A 90 -20.99 0.89 -2.72
C LEU A 90 -20.55 0.27 -4.06
N ARG A 91 -19.97 1.07 -4.96
CA ARG A 91 -19.47 0.61 -6.25
C ARG A 91 -18.09 -0.01 -6.10
N ALA A 92 -17.76 -0.96 -6.96
CA ALA A 92 -16.39 -1.45 -7.11
C ALA A 92 -15.40 -0.29 -7.33
N PRO A 93 -14.16 -0.42 -6.81
CA PRO A 93 -13.14 0.60 -6.94
C PRO A 93 -12.84 0.89 -8.41
N CYS A 94 -12.53 2.15 -8.67
CA CYS A 94 -12.21 2.68 -9.98
C CYS A 94 -11.33 3.92 -9.84
N GLU A 95 -10.82 4.44 -10.97
CA GLU A 95 -10.00 5.66 -11.02
C GLU A 95 -10.65 6.85 -10.29
N CYS A 96 -11.98 7.00 -10.39
CA CYS A 96 -12.70 8.05 -9.66
C CYS A 96 -12.57 7.90 -8.15
N SER A 97 -12.60 6.66 -7.64
CA SER A 97 -12.46 6.39 -6.21
C SER A 97 -11.08 6.80 -5.68
N VAL A 98 -10.04 6.62 -6.50
CA VAL A 98 -8.69 7.12 -6.22
C VAL A 98 -8.68 8.65 -6.25
N ALA A 99 -9.25 9.26 -7.30
CA ALA A 99 -9.28 10.71 -7.45
C ALA A 99 -9.97 11.41 -6.26
N TYR A 100 -11.10 10.88 -5.78
CA TYR A 100 -11.78 11.44 -4.61
C TYR A 100 -10.97 11.30 -3.31
N ALA A 101 -10.30 10.17 -3.11
CA ALA A 101 -9.41 9.99 -1.96
C ALA A 101 -8.22 10.97 -2.00
N LEU A 102 -7.68 11.24 -3.19
CA LEU A 102 -6.62 12.21 -3.40
C LEU A 102 -7.10 13.64 -3.20
N GLU A 103 -8.28 14.01 -3.72
CA GLU A 103 -8.84 15.34 -3.53
C GLU A 103 -9.00 15.67 -2.04
N GLN A 104 -9.55 14.73 -1.26
CA GLN A 104 -9.66 14.87 0.19
C GLN A 104 -8.28 15.05 0.83
N GLY A 105 -7.28 14.30 0.35
CA GLY A 105 -5.92 14.37 0.84
C GLY A 105 -5.17 15.66 0.51
N ILE A 106 -5.42 16.25 -0.66
CA ILE A 106 -4.80 17.51 -1.08
C ILE A 106 -5.37 18.69 -0.30
N ARG A 107 -6.69 18.69 -0.07
CA ARG A 107 -7.39 19.79 0.64
C ARG A 107 -7.11 19.77 2.14
N THR A 108 -7.25 20.93 2.77
CA THR A 108 -7.20 21.05 4.24
C THR A 108 -8.47 20.43 4.85
N LYS A 109 -8.31 19.73 5.98
CA LYS A 109 -9.40 18.96 6.60
C LYS A 109 -10.24 19.78 7.57
N ALA A 110 -9.86 21.04 7.85
CA ALA A 110 -10.52 21.89 8.83
C ALA A 110 -12.04 22.01 8.57
N ALA A 111 -12.43 22.36 7.34
CA ALA A 111 -13.84 22.48 6.97
C ALA A 111 -14.57 21.12 7.01
N TRP A 112 -13.91 20.05 6.57
CA TRP A 112 -14.47 18.70 6.54
C TRP A 112 -14.74 18.14 7.94
N LEU A 113 -13.82 18.40 8.88
CA LEU A 113 -13.91 18.03 10.30
C LEU A 113 -14.97 18.86 11.03
N ALA A 114 -14.99 20.18 10.80
CA ALA A 114 -15.98 21.08 11.38
C ALA A 114 -17.41 20.69 10.98
N ALA A 115 -17.64 20.35 9.70
CA ALA A 115 -18.94 19.89 9.21
C ALA A 115 -19.43 18.58 9.86
N ARG A 116 -18.54 17.82 10.52
CA ARG A 116 -18.87 16.54 11.18
C ARG A 116 -18.73 16.60 12.70
N ASN A 117 -18.49 17.77 13.27
CA ASN A 117 -18.25 17.97 14.70
C ASN A 117 -17.12 17.06 15.25
N ILE A 118 -16.06 16.84 14.48
CA ILE A 118 -14.92 16.01 14.88
C ILE A 118 -13.80 16.89 15.43
N THR A 119 -13.50 16.75 16.72
CA THR A 119 -12.38 17.43 17.39
C THR A 119 -11.17 16.50 17.44
N ALA A 120 -10.52 16.29 16.30
CA ALA A 120 -9.30 15.48 16.20
C ALA A 120 -8.30 16.13 15.23
N PRO A 121 -6.98 16.06 15.51
CA PRO A 121 -5.97 16.61 14.62
C PRO A 121 -5.82 15.75 13.37
N TRP A 122 -6.02 16.37 12.20
CA TRP A 122 -5.69 15.77 10.90
C TRP A 122 -4.82 16.74 10.07
N PRO A 123 -3.52 16.87 10.42
CA PRO A 123 -2.59 17.84 9.81
C PRO A 123 -2.13 17.50 8.39
N VAL A 124 -2.42 16.29 7.90
CA VAL A 124 -1.94 15.85 6.60
C VAL A 124 -2.71 16.59 5.49
N SER A 125 -2.03 17.40 4.68
CA SER A 125 -2.58 18.02 3.47
C SER A 125 -1.47 18.44 2.52
N GLY A 126 -1.74 18.45 1.22
CA GLY A 126 -0.78 18.86 0.19
C GLY A 126 -0.67 17.85 -0.95
N VAL A 127 0.22 18.11 -1.90
CA VAL A 127 0.43 17.25 -3.08
C VAL A 127 1.54 16.26 -2.78
N PRO A 128 1.29 14.93 -2.86
CA PRO A 128 2.34 13.93 -2.69
C PRO A 128 3.28 13.88 -3.90
N LYS A 129 4.55 13.48 -3.68
CA LYS A 129 5.53 13.37 -4.77
C LYS A 129 5.27 12.14 -5.64
N ALA A 130 4.97 11.01 -5.02
CA ALA A 130 4.69 9.74 -5.69
C ALA A 130 3.52 8.97 -5.06
N MET A 131 2.87 8.13 -5.87
CA MET A 131 1.76 7.27 -5.45
C MET A 131 2.00 5.82 -5.85
N HIS A 132 1.80 4.90 -4.91
CA HIS A 132 1.87 3.46 -5.12
C HIS A 132 0.48 2.84 -5.02
N LEU A 133 0.05 2.15 -6.07
CA LEU A 133 -1.22 1.41 -6.07
C LEU A 133 -0.92 -0.08 -6.21
N ASP A 134 -1.29 -0.86 -5.20
CA ASP A 134 -1.00 -2.29 -5.13
C ASP A 134 -1.93 -3.14 -6.02
N ASN A 135 -3.07 -2.58 -6.46
CA ASN A 135 -4.03 -3.27 -7.33
C ASN A 135 -4.26 -2.57 -8.68
N ALA A 136 -3.17 -2.37 -9.44
CA ALA A 136 -3.16 -1.68 -10.74
C ALA A 136 -4.02 -2.32 -11.87
N ARG A 137 -4.94 -3.26 -11.57
CA ARG A 137 -5.94 -3.73 -12.55
C ARG A 137 -6.89 -2.63 -12.99
N GLU A 138 -7.12 -1.63 -12.14
CA GLU A 138 -7.92 -0.45 -12.45
C GLU A 138 -7.19 0.53 -13.38
N PHE A 139 -5.86 0.42 -13.49
CA PHE A 139 -5.00 1.23 -14.35
C PHE A 139 -4.37 0.37 -15.46
N LYS A 140 -5.20 -0.31 -16.26
CA LYS A 140 -4.74 -1.03 -17.48
C LYS A 140 -4.37 -0.08 -18.62
N ALA A 141 -4.70 1.21 -18.53
CA ALA A 141 -4.16 2.23 -19.41
C ALA A 141 -2.80 2.69 -18.85
N ARG A 142 -1.70 2.19 -19.45
CA ARG A 142 -0.33 2.74 -19.37
C ARG A 142 0.04 3.47 -18.06
N GLY A 143 0.50 2.72 -17.06
CA GLY A 143 1.44 3.20 -16.04
C GLY A 143 1.16 4.60 -15.49
N PHE A 144 0.05 4.78 -14.78
CA PHE A 144 -0.19 5.99 -14.01
C PHE A 144 0.70 6.00 -12.76
N LEU A 145 1.96 6.35 -12.99
CA LEU A 145 2.92 6.71 -11.96
C LEU A 145 3.05 8.21 -12.08
N TRP A 146 2.24 8.93 -11.31
CA TRP A 146 2.34 10.37 -11.21
C TRP A 146 3.59 10.68 -10.40
N ASP A 147 4.65 11.11 -11.10
CA ASP A 147 5.88 11.64 -10.51
C ASP A 147 5.81 13.16 -10.70
N ALA A 148 5.60 13.91 -9.61
CA ALA A 148 5.49 15.36 -9.67
C ALA A 148 6.87 16.06 -9.85
N GLY A 149 7.95 15.29 -9.90
CA GLY A 149 9.31 15.74 -10.15
C GLY A 149 10.14 14.62 -10.77
N ASP A 150 11.09 14.98 -11.61
CA ASP A 150 11.87 14.09 -12.50
C ASP A 150 12.85 13.17 -11.74
N THR A 151 12.34 12.32 -10.85
CA THR A 151 13.11 11.39 -10.01
C THR A 151 12.68 9.95 -10.23
N GLY A 152 12.96 9.44 -11.44
CA GLY A 152 13.34 8.06 -11.69
C GLY A 152 12.66 6.97 -10.84
N SER A 153 11.32 6.97 -10.75
CA SER A 153 10.60 5.90 -10.06
C SER A 153 10.81 4.56 -10.77
N LYS A 154 11.63 3.70 -10.19
CA LYS A 154 11.80 2.31 -10.62
C LYS A 154 10.63 1.48 -10.09
N ARG A 155 9.85 0.94 -11.03
CA ARG A 155 8.78 -0.04 -10.79
C ARG A 155 9.33 -1.26 -10.04
N CYS A 156 9.07 -1.38 -8.75
CA CYS A 156 9.39 -2.58 -7.97
C CYS A 156 8.37 -3.69 -8.30
N ARG A 157 8.60 -4.43 -9.40
CA ARG A 157 7.84 -5.65 -9.71
C ARG A 157 8.43 -6.83 -8.92
N GLY A 158 7.95 -7.04 -7.69
CA GLY A 158 8.23 -8.25 -6.92
C GLY A 158 9.71 -8.49 -6.59
N PRO A 159 10.01 -9.57 -5.85
CA PRO A 159 11.24 -9.66 -5.07
C PRO A 159 12.51 -10.07 -5.86
N SER A 160 12.48 -10.12 -7.20
CA SER A 160 13.55 -10.79 -7.96
C SER A 160 14.57 -9.90 -8.67
N ARG A 161 14.55 -8.56 -8.53
CA ARG A 161 15.64 -7.72 -9.10
C ARG A 161 15.64 -6.29 -8.55
N CYS A 162 16.17 -6.10 -7.34
CA CYS A 162 16.76 -4.81 -6.94
C CYS A 162 18.28 -4.98 -6.94
N ARG A 163 18.94 -4.55 -8.02
CA ARG A 163 20.38 -4.28 -8.01
C ARG A 163 20.53 -2.78 -7.82
N MET A 164 20.85 -2.36 -6.60
CA MET A 164 21.32 -1.01 -6.30
C MET A 164 22.81 -0.96 -6.66
N SER A 165 23.19 -0.11 -7.61
CA SER A 165 24.56 0.43 -7.62
C SER A 165 24.50 1.77 -6.92
N ALA A 166 25.10 1.86 -5.74
CA ALA A 166 25.46 3.12 -5.13
C ALA A 166 26.50 3.79 -6.04
N ALA A 167 26.17 4.94 -6.62
CA ALA A 167 27.18 5.84 -7.15
C ALA A 167 27.75 6.60 -5.95
N THR A 168 28.89 6.13 -5.45
CA THR A 168 29.78 6.87 -4.57
C THR A 168 30.23 8.13 -5.31
N SER A 169 29.77 9.31 -4.91
CA SER A 169 30.40 10.56 -5.33
C SER A 169 31.66 10.76 -4.49
N SER A 170 32.78 10.26 -4.99
CA SER A 170 34.10 10.67 -4.51
C SER A 170 34.30 12.15 -4.86
N GLY A 171 34.38 13.00 -3.83
CA GLY A 171 34.94 14.33 -3.97
C GLY A 171 36.41 14.25 -4.37
N SER A 172 36.81 15.08 -5.32
CA SER A 172 38.22 15.40 -5.57
C SER A 172 38.38 16.91 -5.58
N SER A 173 39.08 17.37 -4.56
CA SER A 173 39.73 18.67 -4.41
C SER A 173 40.71 18.98 -5.55
N GLY A 174 40.81 20.27 -5.90
CA GLY A 174 42.09 20.92 -6.23
C GLY A 174 42.42 21.09 -7.71
N ALA A 175 42.34 22.33 -8.19
CA ALA A 175 43.50 23.17 -8.55
C ALA A 175 43.04 24.63 -8.67
#